data_AF-A0A9X3UH34-F1
#
_entry.id   AF-A0A9X3UH34-F1
#
_cell.length_a   1.000
_cell.length_b   1.000
_cell.length_c   1.000
_cell.angle_alpha   90.00
_cell.angle_beta   90.00
_cell.angle_gamma   90.00
#
_symmetry.space_group_name_H-M   'P 1'
#
loop_
_entity.id
_entity.type
_entity.pdbx_description
1 polymer ?
#
loop_
_entity_poly.entity_id
_entity_poly.type
_entity_poly.pdbx_seq_one_letter_code
_entity_poly.pdbx_strand_id
1 'polypeptide(L)'
;MGTESMWTTDKTRRARISPRPLRVAYLVPSNPDHTLLDTIFDESMSRWGGRRTPVIITDGATIRDVEWTLLDLWDADIIYSYVTLEDQLHDRIAYCLSPYSIKVHPAVDELNDHRSYRPEADELRWALKSVSVLPQISRNQEIGGGSTILALDKERGSELGRDLIDSFGFLSNSMVDIRLSPYAKRLSFRQRGNERYAPRFNGDDVISYISDVEELENRLASDRQIHVPAQMSDMFCPYLNILQEYDTSWEEQLTIVVGDCAEDRILFWNAIHRYASLDTFRSNQIFRFDKSRFQHGLPPWIEQLCSGATNMRRLRGNGASHIRIVSSSVDAEQLKTISNNIKNSGHVMSSSDKMAAPDVFEPLSKTNPRTKYRHSHFLWQAWSWQHYRNTATVRIEQNEVDLPCTKPKHTEEFPLSPVTVGAWFCDLSIERTEDHSRFSNIIHRWMFPRRLALHNAIEVENHGQRHMALRPTLRPTERGELCLWDDPQWRRPVIRIPQDIDAFCRALRMQHPNTKAEYKSHHGKLPYARIDSVTVSDKGRDLLGVLKFFGNLHEAICFLTNPYLLLLISKLITVTVY
;
A
#
# COMPACT_ATOMS: atom_id res chain seq x y z
N MET A 1 -46.36 -8.29 25.20
CA MET A 1 -45.03 -7.66 24.97
C MET A 1 -45.24 -6.57 23.94
N GLY A 2 -45.20 -5.31 24.38
CA GLY A 2 -45.41 -4.18 23.47
C GLY A 2 -44.23 -4.07 22.51
N THR A 3 -44.53 -4.04 21.21
CA THR A 3 -43.59 -3.61 20.18
C THR A 3 -43.32 -2.12 20.42
N GLU A 4 -42.27 -1.81 21.18
CA GLU A 4 -41.70 -0.46 21.20
C GLU A 4 -41.40 -0.11 19.74
N SER A 5 -42.14 0.87 19.23
CA SER A 5 -41.89 1.51 17.94
C SER A 5 -40.48 2.09 18.00
N MET A 6 -39.52 1.33 17.46
CA MET A 6 -38.13 1.73 17.33
C MET A 6 -38.15 2.95 16.41
N TRP A 7 -37.78 4.12 16.96
CA TRP A 7 -37.82 5.40 16.25
C TRP A 7 -36.94 5.37 14.99
N THR A 8 -37.50 4.97 13.86
CA THR A 8 -36.86 5.12 12.56
C THR A 8 -36.93 6.58 12.18
N THR A 9 -35.92 7.37 12.59
CA THR A 9 -35.76 8.70 12.02
C THR A 9 -35.52 8.54 10.51
N ASP A 10 -36.35 9.19 9.70
CA ASP A 10 -36.34 9.22 8.22
C ASP A 10 -35.12 10.01 7.68
N LYS A 11 -33.95 9.74 8.27
CA LYS A 11 -32.69 10.32 7.86
C LYS A 11 -32.19 9.53 6.66
N THR A 12 -32.10 10.20 5.51
CA THR A 12 -31.46 9.65 4.32
C THR A 12 -30.08 9.10 4.67
N ARG A 13 -29.91 7.79 4.51
CA ARG A 13 -28.65 7.08 4.78
C ARG A 13 -27.64 7.35 3.68
N ARG A 14 -26.36 7.30 4.05
CA ARG A 14 -25.27 7.70 3.16
C ARG A 14 -24.15 6.67 3.13
N ALA A 15 -23.51 6.57 1.97
CA ALA A 15 -22.20 5.95 1.84
C ALA A 15 -21.18 7.03 1.50
N ARG A 16 -19.99 6.94 2.10
CA ARG A 16 -18.83 7.78 1.78
C ARG A 16 -17.81 6.94 1.04
N ILE A 17 -17.31 7.45 -0.07
CA ILE A 17 -16.32 6.79 -0.90
C ILE A 17 -15.07 7.66 -0.99
N SER A 18 -13.92 7.06 -0.80
CA SER A 18 -12.65 7.79 -0.81
C SER A 18 -11.54 7.00 -1.50
N PRO A 19 -10.95 7.51 -2.60
CA PRO A 19 -9.92 6.83 -3.35
C PRO A 19 -8.60 6.78 -2.58
N ARG A 20 -7.78 5.79 -2.90
CA ARG A 20 -6.43 5.58 -2.39
C ARG A 20 -5.58 4.75 -3.34
N PRO A 21 -4.24 4.79 -3.24
CA PRO A 21 -3.39 3.97 -4.08
C PRO A 21 -3.59 2.47 -3.80
N LEU A 22 -3.25 1.67 -4.81
CA LEU A 22 -3.10 0.22 -4.70
C LEU A 22 -1.96 -0.11 -3.72
N ARG A 23 -2.27 -0.87 -2.68
CA ARG A 23 -1.29 -1.33 -1.69
C ARG A 23 -0.90 -2.76 -1.98
N VAL A 24 0.38 -2.96 -2.25
CA VAL A 24 0.98 -4.27 -2.42
C VAL A 24 1.89 -4.53 -1.22
N ALA A 25 2.13 -5.79 -0.89
CA ALA A 25 3.25 -6.20 -0.05
C ALA A 25 3.96 -7.36 -0.74
N TYR A 26 5.28 -7.30 -0.83
CA TYR A 26 6.10 -8.36 -1.41
C TYR A 26 6.70 -9.23 -0.30
N LEU A 27 6.57 -10.54 -0.43
CA LEU A 27 7.25 -11.51 0.43
C LEU A 27 8.43 -12.10 -0.36
N VAL A 28 9.64 -11.98 0.18
CA VAL A 28 10.89 -12.37 -0.48
C VAL A 28 11.69 -13.34 0.38
N PRO A 29 12.55 -14.19 -0.22
CA PRO A 29 13.42 -15.09 0.56
C PRO A 29 14.45 -14.30 1.38
N SER A 30 15.10 -14.95 2.34
CA SER A 30 16.13 -14.34 3.22
C SER A 30 17.34 -13.77 2.47
N ASN A 31 17.70 -14.36 1.33
CA ASN A 31 18.76 -13.88 0.46
C ASN A 31 18.19 -13.65 -0.94
N PRO A 32 17.40 -12.58 -1.13
CA PRO A 32 16.80 -12.32 -2.43
C PRO A 32 17.87 -11.87 -3.41
N ASP A 33 17.73 -12.34 -4.64
CA ASP A 33 18.60 -11.92 -5.73
C ASP A 33 18.43 -10.43 -6.05
N HIS A 34 19.49 -9.80 -6.54
CA HIS A 34 19.44 -8.37 -6.86
C HIS A 34 18.52 -8.07 -8.04
N THR A 35 18.41 -8.95 -9.04
CA THR A 35 17.51 -8.80 -10.19
C THR A 35 16.05 -8.91 -9.74
N LEU A 36 15.77 -9.76 -8.74
CA LEU A 36 14.45 -9.79 -8.08
C LEU A 36 14.11 -8.44 -7.44
N LEU A 37 15.04 -7.87 -6.65
CA LEU A 37 14.82 -6.57 -6.00
C LEU A 37 14.69 -5.42 -7.03
N ASP A 38 15.50 -5.43 -8.09
CA ASP A 38 15.40 -4.47 -9.19
C ASP A 38 13.97 -4.48 -9.77
N THR A 39 13.45 -5.67 -10.06
CA THR A 39 12.10 -5.83 -10.62
C THR A 39 11.00 -5.37 -9.65
N ILE A 40 11.14 -5.66 -8.35
CA ILE A 40 10.19 -5.19 -7.32
C ILE A 40 10.20 -3.66 -7.21
N PHE A 41 11.38 -3.05 -7.18
CA PHE A 41 11.53 -1.61 -7.04
C PHE A 41 11.03 -0.89 -8.29
N ASP A 42 11.36 -1.39 -9.48
CA ASP A 42 10.91 -0.85 -10.76
C ASP A 42 9.38 -0.93 -10.92
N GLU A 43 8.77 -2.06 -10.56
CA GLU A 43 7.31 -2.19 -10.50
C GLU A 43 6.72 -1.18 -9.53
N SER A 44 7.24 -1.13 -8.32
CA SER A 44 6.70 -0.31 -7.26
C SER A 44 6.79 1.19 -7.61
N MET A 45 7.92 1.65 -8.14
CA MET A 45 8.07 3.05 -8.58
C MET A 45 7.21 3.39 -9.81
N SER A 46 6.68 2.39 -10.52
CA SER A 46 5.81 2.60 -11.68
C SER A 46 4.39 3.05 -11.33
N ARG A 47 3.92 2.77 -10.10
CA ARG A 47 2.55 3.05 -9.67
C ARG A 47 2.47 4.11 -8.57
N TRP A 48 1.33 4.80 -8.52
CA TRP A 48 1.03 5.76 -7.48
C TRP A 48 0.96 5.07 -6.11
N GLY A 49 1.67 5.63 -5.12
CA GLY A 49 1.83 5.07 -3.77
C GLY A 49 2.81 3.89 -3.67
N GLY A 50 3.45 3.49 -4.77
CA GLY A 50 4.22 2.26 -4.78
C GLY A 50 5.58 2.33 -4.09
N ARG A 51 6.21 3.51 -3.91
CA ARG A 51 7.46 3.66 -3.14
C ARG A 51 7.35 3.12 -1.71
N ARG A 52 6.14 3.11 -1.15
CA ARG A 52 5.82 2.60 0.20
C ARG A 52 5.43 1.13 0.24
N THR A 53 5.70 0.37 -0.81
CA THR A 53 5.36 -1.06 -0.83
C THR A 53 6.30 -1.82 0.11
N PRO A 54 5.85 -2.41 1.24
CA PRO A 54 6.76 -3.15 2.10
C PRO A 54 7.32 -4.39 1.39
N VAL A 55 8.61 -4.64 1.61
CA VAL A 55 9.32 -5.86 1.21
C VAL A 55 9.66 -6.65 2.46
N ILE A 56 9.01 -7.78 2.66
CA ILE A 56 9.09 -8.60 3.88
C ILE A 56 9.88 -9.86 3.61
N ILE A 57 10.88 -10.11 4.45
CA ILE A 57 11.68 -11.34 4.39
C ILE A 57 10.92 -12.47 5.08
N THR A 58 10.81 -13.62 4.43
CA THR A 58 10.17 -14.83 4.98
C THR A 58 10.80 -16.10 4.42
N ASP A 59 10.68 -17.19 5.16
CA ASP A 59 10.96 -18.56 4.73
C ASP A 59 9.76 -19.26 4.09
N GLY A 60 8.59 -18.61 4.04
CA GLY A 60 7.34 -19.18 3.54
C GLY A 60 6.51 -19.92 4.60
N ALA A 61 7.08 -20.17 5.78
CA ALA A 61 6.41 -20.79 6.93
C ALA A 61 6.00 -19.74 7.98
N THR A 62 6.85 -18.73 8.19
CA THR A 62 6.67 -17.73 9.24
C THR A 62 6.97 -16.31 8.77
N ILE A 63 6.31 -15.34 9.41
CA ILE A 63 6.60 -13.91 9.30
C ILE A 63 6.81 -13.41 10.72
N ARG A 64 7.86 -12.63 10.95
CA ARG A 64 8.21 -12.13 12.29
C ARG A 64 7.12 -11.20 12.80
N ASP A 65 6.88 -11.19 14.11
CA ASP A 65 5.73 -10.49 14.70
C ASP A 65 5.69 -8.98 14.38
N VAL A 66 6.85 -8.34 14.29
CA VAL A 66 6.94 -6.91 13.95
C VAL A 66 6.51 -6.63 12.51
N GLU A 67 6.91 -7.48 11.57
CA GLU A 67 6.53 -7.40 10.16
C GLU A 67 5.09 -7.84 9.95
N TRP A 68 4.62 -8.82 10.73
CA TRP A 68 3.22 -9.21 10.75
C TRP A 68 2.34 -8.04 11.20
N THR A 69 2.74 -7.33 12.25
CA THR A 69 2.07 -6.13 12.74
C THR A 69 2.08 -5.03 11.67
N LEU A 70 3.21 -4.84 10.98
CA LEU A 70 3.27 -3.93 9.84
C LEU A 70 2.27 -4.31 8.76
N LEU A 71 2.26 -5.57 8.29
CA LEU A 71 1.37 -6.04 7.23
C LEU A 71 -0.11 -5.85 7.59
N ASP A 72 -0.45 -6.06 8.86
CA ASP A 72 -1.78 -5.87 9.40
C ASP A 72 -2.25 -4.40 9.29
N LEU A 73 -1.37 -3.47 9.71
CA LEU A 73 -1.60 -2.02 9.63
C LEU A 73 -1.53 -1.49 8.19
N TRP A 74 -0.61 -2.03 7.40
CA TRP A 74 -0.41 -1.70 5.99
C TRP A 74 -1.62 -2.13 5.15
N ASP A 75 -2.37 -3.15 5.58
CA ASP A 75 -3.65 -3.50 4.97
C ASP A 75 -3.52 -3.68 3.45
N ALA A 76 -2.58 -4.54 3.05
CA ALA A 76 -2.27 -4.80 1.65
C ALA A 76 -3.50 -5.28 0.90
N ASP A 77 -3.71 -4.76 -0.30
CA ASP A 77 -4.69 -5.29 -1.24
C ASP A 77 -4.17 -6.56 -1.90
N ILE A 78 -2.89 -6.58 -2.26
CA ILE A 78 -2.23 -7.73 -2.88
C ILE A 78 -1.05 -8.11 -2.02
N ILE A 79 -0.98 -9.38 -1.62
CA ILE A 79 0.22 -9.97 -1.05
C ILE A 79 0.82 -10.88 -2.11
N TYR A 80 1.99 -10.50 -2.62
CA TYR A 80 2.70 -11.19 -3.69
C TYR A 80 3.95 -11.86 -3.15
N SER A 81 4.03 -13.18 -3.22
CA SER A 81 5.09 -13.97 -2.61
C SER A 81 6.02 -14.56 -3.66
N TYR A 82 7.32 -14.27 -3.56
CA TYR A 82 8.39 -14.94 -4.31
C TYR A 82 8.90 -16.20 -3.60
N VAL A 83 8.33 -16.53 -2.44
CA VAL A 83 8.58 -17.77 -1.70
C VAL A 83 7.31 -18.61 -1.73
N THR A 84 7.45 -19.93 -1.83
CA THR A 84 6.29 -20.81 -1.68
C THR A 84 5.76 -20.70 -0.26
N LEU A 85 4.46 -20.42 -0.11
CA LEU A 85 3.81 -20.29 1.19
C LEU A 85 3.28 -21.64 1.65
N GLU A 86 3.63 -22.03 2.88
CA GLU A 86 2.98 -23.16 3.55
C GLU A 86 1.48 -22.88 3.74
N ASP A 87 0.65 -23.92 3.67
CA ASP A 87 -0.80 -23.81 3.80
C ASP A 87 -1.21 -23.05 5.08
N GLN A 88 -0.50 -23.27 6.20
CA GLN A 88 -0.79 -22.59 7.47
C GLN A 88 -0.54 -21.07 7.39
N LEU A 89 0.59 -20.63 6.84
CA LEU A 89 0.88 -19.20 6.71
C LEU A 89 -0.05 -18.54 5.69
N HIS A 90 -0.27 -19.21 4.55
CA HIS A 90 -1.18 -18.76 3.50
C HIS A 90 -2.59 -18.52 4.06
N ASP A 91 -3.15 -19.50 4.78
CA ASP A 91 -4.48 -19.37 5.37
C ASP A 91 -4.48 -18.33 6.50
N ARG A 92 -3.42 -18.23 7.32
CA ARG A 92 -3.29 -17.17 8.33
C ARG A 92 -3.36 -15.79 7.69
N ILE A 93 -2.66 -15.57 6.57
CA ILE A 93 -2.70 -14.33 5.79
C ILE A 93 -4.13 -14.07 5.29
N ALA A 94 -4.76 -15.07 4.67
CA ALA A 94 -6.14 -14.95 4.17
C ALA A 94 -7.11 -14.55 5.29
N TYR A 95 -7.11 -15.26 6.42
CA TYR A 95 -8.02 -15.01 7.53
C TYR A 95 -7.77 -13.69 8.26
N CYS A 96 -6.50 -13.33 8.52
CA CYS A 96 -6.18 -12.20 9.40
C CYS A 96 -6.03 -10.88 8.63
N LEU A 97 -5.48 -10.93 7.43
CA LEU A 97 -5.20 -9.76 6.61
C LEU A 97 -6.28 -9.54 5.55
N SER A 98 -6.96 -10.62 5.10
CA SER A 98 -8.01 -10.60 4.09
C SER A 98 -7.67 -9.70 2.89
N PRO A 99 -6.49 -9.87 2.27
CA PRO A 99 -6.15 -9.14 1.05
C PRO A 99 -7.15 -9.51 -0.05
N TYR A 100 -7.24 -8.65 -1.07
CA TYR A 100 -7.99 -8.93 -2.29
C TYR A 100 -7.42 -10.17 -2.98
N SER A 101 -6.09 -10.30 -3.03
CA SER A 101 -5.43 -11.48 -3.61
C SER A 101 -4.15 -11.85 -2.87
N ILE A 102 -3.92 -13.15 -2.75
CA ILE A 102 -2.62 -13.74 -2.41
C ILE A 102 -2.09 -14.39 -3.68
N LYS A 103 -0.95 -13.93 -4.18
CA LYS A 103 -0.29 -14.49 -5.37
C LYS A 103 1.03 -15.10 -4.96
N VAL A 104 1.32 -16.31 -5.45
CA VAL A 104 2.64 -16.93 -5.31
C VAL A 104 3.26 -16.94 -6.70
N HIS A 105 4.46 -16.38 -6.81
CA HIS A 105 5.22 -16.33 -8.03
C HIS A 105 5.54 -17.76 -8.49
N PRO A 106 5.42 -18.07 -9.80
CA PRO A 106 5.84 -19.37 -10.32
C PRO A 106 7.34 -19.60 -10.03
N ALA A 107 7.72 -20.86 -9.85
CA ALA A 107 9.13 -21.21 -9.76
C ALA A 107 9.83 -20.82 -11.06
N VAL A 108 10.94 -20.09 -10.94
CA VAL A 108 11.74 -19.65 -12.08
C VAL A 108 12.87 -20.66 -12.28
N ASP A 109 12.86 -21.36 -13.41
CA ASP A 109 13.93 -22.32 -13.77
C ASP A 109 15.24 -21.59 -14.16
N GLU A 110 15.14 -20.37 -14.71
CA GLU A 110 16.28 -19.55 -15.14
C GLU A 110 16.37 -18.21 -14.40
N LEU A 111 17.26 -18.13 -13.41
CA LEU A 111 17.38 -17.01 -12.47
C LEU A 111 17.90 -15.68 -13.08
N ASN A 112 18.27 -15.65 -14.37
CA ASN A 112 19.01 -14.53 -14.96
C ASN A 112 18.19 -13.58 -15.87
N ASP A 113 16.91 -13.87 -16.15
CA ASP A 113 16.06 -12.94 -16.91
C ASP A 113 15.21 -12.09 -15.95
N HIS A 114 15.39 -10.76 -15.97
CA HIS A 114 14.54 -9.81 -15.24
C HIS A 114 13.05 -10.03 -15.51
N ARG A 115 12.68 -10.50 -16.71
CA ARG A 115 11.30 -10.79 -17.06
C ARG A 115 10.72 -11.94 -16.26
N SER A 116 11.55 -12.91 -15.88
CA SER A 116 11.13 -14.05 -15.06
C SER A 116 10.62 -13.59 -13.70
N TYR A 117 11.26 -12.60 -13.08
CA TYR A 117 10.83 -12.06 -11.78
C TYR A 117 9.67 -11.06 -11.86
N ARG A 118 9.16 -10.73 -13.06
CA ARG A 118 8.10 -9.73 -13.19
C ARG A 118 6.83 -10.23 -12.50
N PRO A 119 6.21 -9.45 -11.60
CA PRO A 119 4.95 -9.83 -10.99
C PRO A 119 3.88 -10.16 -12.04
N GLU A 120 3.42 -11.40 -12.05
CA GLU A 120 2.30 -11.87 -12.86
C GLU A 120 0.97 -11.54 -12.17
N ALA A 121 0.64 -10.26 -12.10
CA ALA A 121 -0.64 -9.78 -11.60
C ALA A 121 -1.20 -8.72 -12.55
N ASP A 122 -2.27 -9.06 -13.27
CA ASP A 122 -2.93 -8.15 -14.21
C ASP A 122 -3.39 -6.86 -13.53
N GLU A 123 -3.73 -6.96 -12.24
CA GLU A 123 -4.03 -5.84 -11.36
C GLU A 123 -2.91 -4.77 -11.39
N LEU A 124 -1.65 -5.17 -11.25
CA LEU A 124 -0.52 -4.23 -11.22
C LEU A 124 -0.37 -3.48 -12.54
N ARG A 125 -0.73 -4.12 -13.66
CA ARG A 125 -0.67 -3.50 -14.99
C ARG A 125 -1.65 -2.34 -15.09
N TRP A 126 -2.82 -2.46 -14.48
CA TRP A 126 -3.89 -1.46 -14.57
C TRP A 126 -3.78 -0.38 -13.50
N ALA A 127 -2.97 -0.56 -12.46
CA ALA A 127 -2.80 0.44 -11.41
C ALA A 127 -2.42 1.82 -11.98
N LEU A 128 -3.01 2.88 -11.41
CA LEU A 128 -2.70 4.27 -11.69
C LEU A 128 -1.20 4.51 -11.56
N LYS A 129 -0.58 5.06 -12.61
CA LYS A 129 0.88 5.21 -12.69
C LYS A 129 1.39 6.35 -11.81
N SER A 130 2.65 6.25 -11.39
CA SER A 130 3.31 7.29 -10.59
C SER A 130 3.34 8.63 -11.31
N VAL A 131 3.49 8.63 -12.64
CA VAL A 131 3.42 9.83 -13.48
C VAL A 131 2.09 10.58 -13.42
N SER A 132 1.02 9.97 -12.88
CA SER A 132 -0.30 10.62 -12.74
C SER A 132 -0.28 11.91 -11.93
N VAL A 133 0.77 12.14 -11.13
CA VAL A 133 0.96 13.37 -10.35
C VAL A 133 1.46 14.55 -11.19
N LEU A 134 2.06 14.30 -12.36
CA LEU A 134 2.68 15.35 -13.19
C LEU A 134 1.72 16.49 -13.58
N PRO A 135 0.44 16.26 -13.95
CA PRO A 135 -0.47 17.35 -14.26
C PRO A 135 -0.64 18.35 -13.11
N GLN A 136 -0.75 17.84 -11.88
CA GLN A 136 -0.88 18.67 -10.68
C GLN A 136 0.42 19.46 -10.41
N ILE A 137 1.58 18.82 -10.58
CA ILE A 137 2.87 19.49 -10.39
C ILE A 137 3.06 20.56 -11.47
N SER A 138 2.77 20.25 -12.74
CA SER A 138 2.90 21.18 -13.88
C SER A 138 2.08 22.44 -13.64
N ARG A 139 0.81 22.27 -13.26
CA ARG A 139 -0.06 23.40 -12.94
C ARG A 139 0.47 24.24 -11.78
N ASN A 140 0.98 23.61 -10.72
CA ASN A 140 1.55 24.35 -9.59
C ASN A 140 2.81 25.13 -9.99
N GLN A 141 3.65 24.57 -10.88
CA GLN A 141 4.83 25.25 -11.41
C GLN A 141 4.45 26.40 -12.35
N GLU A 142 3.48 26.22 -13.24
CA GLU A 142 2.97 27.26 -14.15
C GLU A 142 2.44 28.46 -13.37
N ILE A 143 1.68 28.23 -12.30
CA ILE A 143 1.20 29.31 -11.40
C ILE A 143 2.37 30.05 -10.76
N GLY A 144 3.46 29.35 -10.44
CA GLY A 144 4.69 29.93 -9.90
C GLY A 144 5.61 30.59 -10.93
N GLY A 145 5.26 30.57 -12.23
CA GLY A 145 6.13 31.04 -13.31
C GLY A 145 7.37 30.16 -13.55
N GLY A 146 7.35 28.90 -13.10
CA GLY A 146 8.41 27.93 -13.32
C GLY A 146 8.49 27.44 -14.76
N SER A 147 9.65 26.93 -15.17
CA SER A 147 9.81 26.25 -16.47
C SER A 147 9.21 24.83 -16.44
N THR A 148 9.14 24.21 -17.61
CA THR A 148 8.59 22.85 -17.77
C THR A 148 9.35 21.82 -16.93
N ILE A 149 8.58 20.93 -16.29
CA ILE A 149 9.08 19.80 -15.51
C ILE A 149 9.92 18.86 -16.38
N LEU A 150 11.00 18.33 -15.80
CA LEU A 150 11.78 17.24 -16.35
C LEU A 150 11.49 15.95 -15.58
N ALA A 151 11.01 14.91 -16.25
CA ALA A 151 10.85 13.59 -15.67
C ALA A 151 12.08 12.73 -15.99
N LEU A 152 12.70 12.16 -14.96
CA LEU A 152 13.94 11.37 -15.10
C LEU A 152 13.69 10.05 -15.82
N ASP A 153 14.51 9.79 -16.84
CA ASP A 153 14.47 8.59 -17.66
C ASP A 153 15.89 8.13 -18.04
N LYS A 154 16.00 6.94 -18.63
CA LYS A 154 17.23 6.48 -19.25
C LYS A 154 16.93 5.67 -20.51
N GLU A 155 17.86 5.64 -21.45
CA GLU A 155 17.73 4.77 -22.62
C GLU A 155 17.89 3.29 -22.28
N ARG A 156 17.22 2.43 -23.07
CA ARG A 156 17.33 0.99 -22.90
C ARG A 156 18.76 0.56 -23.19
N GLY A 157 19.33 -0.22 -22.28
CA GLY A 157 20.73 -0.66 -22.37
C GLY A 157 21.74 0.35 -21.84
N SER A 158 21.34 1.55 -21.42
CA SER A 158 22.22 2.42 -20.63
C SER A 158 22.48 1.80 -19.26
N GLU A 159 23.76 1.60 -18.95
CA GLU A 159 24.21 1.13 -17.65
C GLU A 159 24.40 2.30 -16.70
N LEU A 160 23.84 2.18 -15.49
CA LEU A 160 23.99 3.12 -14.40
C LEU A 160 24.19 2.34 -13.11
N GLY A 161 24.87 2.95 -12.14
CA GLY A 161 25.02 2.37 -10.81
C GLY A 161 23.66 2.04 -10.20
N ARG A 162 23.53 0.83 -9.65
CA ARG A 162 22.29 0.37 -8.99
C ARG A 162 21.84 1.29 -7.87
N ASP A 163 22.78 1.97 -7.23
CA ASP A 163 22.50 2.88 -6.14
C ASP A 163 21.77 4.16 -6.58
N LEU A 164 22.08 4.67 -7.78
CA LEU A 164 21.27 5.71 -8.44
C LEU A 164 19.90 5.18 -8.84
N ILE A 165 19.83 3.95 -9.39
CA ILE A 165 18.57 3.32 -9.78
C ILE A 165 17.65 3.13 -8.56
N ASP A 166 18.17 2.60 -7.45
CA ASP A 166 17.44 2.41 -6.20
C ASP A 166 16.97 3.76 -5.62
N SER A 167 17.85 4.77 -5.63
CA SER A 167 17.57 6.08 -5.02
C SER A 167 16.56 6.92 -5.78
N PHE A 168 16.64 6.92 -7.11
CA PHE A 168 15.88 7.85 -7.95
C PHE A 168 14.81 7.14 -8.79
N GLY A 169 15.10 5.93 -9.27
CA GLY A 169 14.31 5.24 -10.29
C GLY A 169 14.42 5.89 -11.67
N PHE A 170 14.01 5.15 -12.70
CA PHE A 170 13.96 5.63 -14.08
C PHE A 170 12.66 5.21 -14.76
N LEU A 171 12.06 6.13 -15.54
CA LEU A 171 10.79 5.84 -16.20
C LEU A 171 10.86 4.64 -17.16
N SER A 172 11.99 4.40 -17.82
CA SER A 172 12.19 3.28 -18.74
C SER A 172 12.27 1.92 -18.06
N ASN A 173 12.70 1.91 -16.80
CA ASN A 173 12.72 0.73 -15.95
C ASN A 173 11.32 0.46 -15.37
N SER A 174 10.64 1.53 -14.97
CA SER A 174 9.23 1.44 -14.60
C SER A 174 8.40 0.99 -15.81
N MET A 175 7.30 0.27 -15.60
CA MET A 175 6.41 -0.18 -16.68
C MET A 175 5.61 0.99 -17.34
N VAL A 176 6.18 2.20 -17.35
CA VAL A 176 5.59 3.46 -17.78
C VAL A 176 6.13 3.85 -19.15
N ASP A 177 5.44 3.41 -20.21
CA ASP A 177 5.67 3.90 -21.58
C ASP A 177 4.61 4.92 -21.99
N ILE A 178 4.48 5.98 -21.19
CA ILE A 178 3.41 6.97 -21.33
C ILE A 178 3.94 8.25 -21.97
N ARG A 179 3.16 8.84 -22.88
CA ARG A 179 3.39 10.20 -23.37
C ARG A 179 3.18 11.19 -22.22
N LEU A 180 4.23 11.92 -21.86
CA LEU A 180 4.19 12.87 -20.73
C LEU A 180 3.69 14.27 -21.12
N SER A 181 3.77 14.61 -22.41
CA SER A 181 3.28 15.88 -22.94
C SER A 181 1.77 16.03 -22.73
N PRO A 182 1.26 17.21 -22.35
CA PRO A 182 1.99 18.49 -22.23
C PRO A 182 2.66 18.74 -20.87
N TYR A 183 2.54 17.82 -19.91
CA TYR A 183 2.83 18.07 -18.50
C TYR A 183 4.33 18.05 -18.13
N ALA A 184 5.15 17.30 -18.87
CA ALA A 184 6.58 17.22 -18.62
C ALA A 184 7.37 16.86 -19.88
N LYS A 185 8.64 17.24 -19.90
CA LYS A 185 9.68 16.73 -20.81
C LYS A 185 10.43 15.59 -20.14
N ARG A 186 11.08 14.73 -20.92
CA ARG A 186 11.95 13.67 -20.38
C ARG A 186 13.38 14.18 -20.30
N LEU A 187 14.06 13.90 -19.18
CA LEU A 187 15.50 14.00 -19.08
C LEU A 187 16.07 12.58 -19.13
N SER A 188 16.59 12.17 -20.27
CA SER A 188 17.02 10.80 -20.52
C SER A 188 18.54 10.65 -20.46
N PHE A 189 19.02 9.74 -19.63
CA PHE A 189 20.42 9.33 -19.65
C PHE A 189 20.72 8.38 -20.82
N ARG A 190 21.68 8.76 -21.68
CA ARG A 190 22.19 7.99 -22.82
C ARG A 190 23.70 7.84 -22.72
N GLN A 191 24.20 6.65 -22.42
CA GLN A 191 25.64 6.40 -22.38
C GLN A 191 26.31 6.69 -23.73
N ARG A 192 27.47 7.37 -23.72
CA ARG A 192 28.23 7.64 -24.95
C ARG A 192 28.57 6.34 -25.69
N GLY A 193 28.37 6.32 -27.01
CA GLY A 193 28.66 5.16 -27.85
C GLY A 193 27.55 4.11 -27.93
N ASN A 194 26.46 4.25 -27.16
CA ASN A 194 25.29 3.37 -27.24
C ASN A 194 24.21 3.91 -28.20
N GLU A 195 24.64 4.49 -29.34
CA GLU A 195 23.75 5.10 -30.34
C GLU A 195 22.95 4.06 -31.16
N ARG A 196 23.24 2.77 -30.98
CA ARG A 196 22.62 1.67 -31.76
C ARG A 196 21.12 1.53 -31.54
N TYR A 197 20.59 2.00 -30.42
CA TYR A 197 19.16 2.03 -30.17
C TYR A 197 18.64 3.42 -30.56
N ALA A 198 17.90 3.49 -31.67
CA ALA A 198 17.21 4.71 -32.09
C ALA A 198 16.41 5.31 -30.91
N PRO A 199 16.27 6.64 -30.82
CA PRO A 199 15.52 7.25 -29.73
C PRO A 199 14.13 6.60 -29.65
N ARG A 200 13.78 6.07 -28.47
CA ARG A 200 12.49 5.40 -28.21
C ARG A 200 11.29 6.29 -28.54
N PHE A 201 11.52 7.59 -28.63
CA PHE A 201 10.51 8.62 -28.80
C PHE A 201 10.96 9.60 -29.89
N ASN A 202 10.00 10.09 -30.67
CA ASN A 202 10.26 11.07 -31.72
C ASN A 202 10.07 12.49 -31.17
N GLY A 203 11.07 13.36 -31.34
CA GLY A 203 11.00 14.80 -31.09
C GLY A 203 11.94 15.33 -30.00
N ASP A 204 12.92 16.14 -30.40
CA ASP A 204 13.91 16.74 -29.49
C ASP A 204 13.28 17.73 -28.50
N ASP A 205 12.17 18.39 -28.86
CA ASP A 205 11.46 19.31 -27.96
C ASP A 205 10.92 18.64 -26.70
N VAL A 206 10.74 17.32 -26.74
CA VAL A 206 10.14 16.51 -25.67
C VAL A 206 11.21 15.83 -24.80
N ILE A 207 12.45 15.69 -25.29
CA ILE A 207 13.51 14.94 -24.59
C ILE A 207 14.83 15.69 -24.59
N SER A 208 15.36 15.90 -23.39
CA SER A 208 16.75 16.33 -23.19
C SER A 208 17.61 15.12 -22.85
N TYR A 209 18.77 15.00 -23.49
CA TYR A 209 19.71 13.90 -23.24
C TYR A 209 20.89 14.36 -22.39
N ILE A 210 21.33 13.49 -21.48
CA ILE A 210 22.61 13.61 -20.76
C ILE A 210 23.39 12.32 -21.02
N SER A 211 24.68 12.45 -21.29
CA SER A 211 25.54 11.29 -21.58
C SER A 211 26.69 11.10 -20.60
N ASP A 212 26.89 12.05 -19.69
CA ASP A 212 27.86 11.97 -18.62
C ASP A 212 27.19 11.70 -17.27
N VAL A 213 27.73 10.74 -16.52
CA VAL A 213 27.16 10.35 -15.22
C VAL A 213 27.40 11.43 -14.18
N GLU A 214 28.56 12.10 -14.21
CA GLU A 214 28.88 13.18 -13.28
C GLU A 214 27.96 14.39 -13.51
N GLU A 215 27.71 14.77 -14.76
CA GLU A 215 26.70 15.78 -15.11
C GLU A 215 25.31 15.40 -14.58
N LEU A 216 24.88 14.14 -14.76
CA LEU A 216 23.60 13.65 -14.24
C LEU A 216 23.53 13.76 -12.71
N GLU A 217 24.56 13.32 -12.00
CA GLU A 217 24.64 13.37 -10.54
C GLU A 217 24.57 14.81 -10.01
N ASN A 218 25.32 15.73 -10.62
CA ASN A 218 25.28 17.16 -10.27
C ASN A 218 23.90 17.77 -10.52
N ARG A 219 23.23 17.39 -11.60
CA ARG A 219 21.85 17.85 -11.87
C ARG A 219 20.85 17.28 -10.88
N LEU A 220 20.93 16.00 -10.53
CA LEU A 220 20.06 15.40 -9.51
C LEU A 220 20.21 16.07 -8.13
N ALA A 221 21.42 16.55 -7.80
CA ALA A 221 21.68 17.25 -6.54
C ALA A 221 21.16 18.71 -6.53
N SER A 222 21.12 19.37 -7.68
CA SER A 222 20.94 20.83 -7.77
C SER A 222 19.65 21.29 -8.48
N ASP A 223 19.19 20.54 -9.47
CA ASP A 223 18.08 20.90 -10.33
C ASP A 223 16.74 20.43 -9.75
N ARG A 224 15.97 21.38 -9.23
CA ARG A 224 14.66 21.14 -8.62
C ARG A 224 13.55 20.84 -9.62
N GLN A 225 13.82 20.95 -10.92
CA GLN A 225 12.85 20.69 -11.98
C GLN A 225 12.82 19.21 -12.35
N ILE A 226 13.83 18.45 -11.92
CA ILE A 226 13.91 17.01 -12.15
C ILE A 226 13.04 16.30 -11.12
N HIS A 227 11.98 15.68 -11.60
CA HIS A 227 11.13 14.78 -10.84
C HIS A 227 11.47 13.34 -11.17
N VAL A 228 11.79 12.58 -10.13
CA VAL A 228 12.20 11.18 -10.26
C VAL A 228 11.06 10.22 -9.92
N PRO A 229 11.01 9.01 -10.51
CA PRO A 229 9.98 8.01 -10.19
C PRO A 229 9.83 7.69 -8.70
N ALA A 230 10.92 7.66 -7.94
CA ALA A 230 10.88 7.48 -6.48
C ALA A 230 10.04 8.57 -5.78
N GLN A 231 10.13 9.83 -6.24
CA GLN A 231 9.33 10.93 -5.71
C GLN A 231 7.87 10.82 -6.16
N MET A 232 7.66 10.68 -7.48
CA MET A 232 6.32 10.64 -8.06
C MET A 232 5.47 9.49 -7.51
N SER A 233 6.10 8.35 -7.21
CA SER A 233 5.41 7.20 -6.61
C SER A 233 5.13 7.35 -5.11
N ASP A 234 5.74 8.31 -4.40
CA ASP A 234 5.43 8.61 -2.99
C ASP A 234 4.47 9.81 -2.82
N MET A 235 4.38 10.69 -3.81
CA MET A 235 3.55 11.90 -3.70
C MET A 235 2.06 11.59 -3.50
N PHE A 236 1.44 12.34 -2.59
CA PHE A 236 0.01 12.24 -2.25
C PHE A 236 -0.43 10.87 -1.73
N CYS A 237 0.49 9.99 -1.34
CA CYS A 237 0.12 8.69 -0.78
C CYS A 237 -0.13 8.80 0.73
N PRO A 238 -0.96 7.91 1.32
CA PRO A 238 -1.09 7.84 2.76
C PRO A 238 0.17 7.21 3.38
N TYR A 239 0.46 7.55 4.63
CA TYR A 239 1.59 6.99 5.39
C TYR A 239 1.13 6.45 6.75
N LEU A 240 1.92 5.55 7.34
CA LEU A 240 1.63 4.94 8.64
C LEU A 240 1.96 5.93 9.76
N ASN A 241 0.93 6.47 10.39
CA ASN A 241 1.06 7.54 11.37
C ASN A 241 1.81 7.11 12.64
N ILE A 242 1.67 5.85 13.06
CA ILE A 242 2.35 5.32 14.25
C ILE A 242 3.88 5.32 14.11
N LEU A 243 4.41 5.12 12.91
CA LEU A 243 5.85 5.16 12.65
C LEU A 243 6.40 6.59 12.61
N GLN A 244 5.51 7.59 12.70
CA GLN A 244 5.81 9.01 12.74
C GLN A 244 5.70 9.60 14.16
N GLU A 245 5.30 8.83 15.18
CA GLU A 245 5.28 9.36 16.55
C GLU A 245 6.69 9.86 16.94
N TYR A 246 6.76 11.04 17.60
CA TYR A 246 7.96 11.89 17.72
C TYR A 246 9.24 11.14 18.10
N ASP A 247 9.17 10.19 19.04
CA ASP A 247 10.35 9.44 19.51
C ASP A 247 10.92 8.46 18.47
N THR A 248 10.17 8.20 17.40
CA THR A 248 10.48 7.17 16.40
C THR A 248 10.54 7.71 14.98
N SER A 249 10.11 8.95 14.73
CA SER A 249 10.09 9.50 13.38
C SER A 249 11.49 9.80 12.84
N TRP A 250 11.68 9.62 11.53
CA TRP A 250 12.88 10.10 10.82
C TRP A 250 12.62 11.40 10.06
N GLU A 251 11.46 12.04 10.25
CA GLU A 251 11.04 13.26 9.53
C GLU A 251 11.99 14.45 9.69
N GLU A 252 12.85 14.47 10.70
CA GLU A 252 13.79 15.57 10.93
C GLU A 252 15.18 15.36 10.32
N GLN A 253 15.41 14.20 9.68
CA GLN A 253 16.72 13.85 9.14
C GLN A 253 16.65 13.32 7.71
N LEU A 254 17.71 13.58 6.95
CA LEU A 254 17.99 12.87 5.71
C LEU A 254 18.65 11.54 6.04
N THR A 255 18.18 10.42 5.48
CA THR A 255 18.85 9.12 5.66
C THR A 255 19.64 8.73 4.43
N ILE A 256 20.87 8.29 4.64
CA ILE A 256 21.72 7.67 3.63
C ILE A 256 21.97 6.23 4.06
N VAL A 257 21.51 5.28 3.25
CA VAL A 257 21.83 3.86 3.41
C VAL A 257 23.08 3.56 2.61
N VAL A 258 24.13 3.06 3.26
CA VAL A 258 25.40 2.74 2.61
C VAL A 258 25.55 1.23 2.49
N GLY A 259 25.91 0.75 1.30
CA GLY A 259 26.18 -0.66 1.06
C GLY A 259 25.47 -1.19 -0.18
N ASP A 260 25.75 -2.44 -0.51
CA ASP A 260 25.38 -3.08 -1.76
C ASP A 260 24.73 -4.46 -1.63
N CYS A 261 24.67 -5.01 -0.41
CA CYS A 261 24.01 -6.30 -0.20
C CYS A 261 22.48 -6.18 -0.32
N ALA A 262 21.81 -7.32 -0.49
CA ALA A 262 20.36 -7.37 -0.61
C ALA A 262 19.65 -6.79 0.64
N GLU A 263 20.21 -7.00 1.83
CA GLU A 263 19.66 -6.48 3.07
C GLU A 263 19.72 -4.95 3.15
N ASP A 264 20.82 -4.31 2.69
CA ASP A 264 20.92 -2.85 2.63
C ASP A 264 19.86 -2.25 1.68
N ARG A 265 19.57 -2.94 0.58
CA ARG A 265 18.54 -2.53 -0.38
C ARG A 265 17.14 -2.61 0.24
N ILE A 266 16.85 -3.68 0.97
CA ILE A 266 15.57 -3.83 1.68
C ILE A 266 15.46 -2.82 2.82
N LEU A 267 16.56 -2.57 3.56
CA LEU A 267 16.64 -1.53 4.59
C LEU A 267 16.30 -0.16 3.99
N PHE A 268 16.98 0.24 2.90
CA PHE A 268 16.69 1.47 2.16
C PHE A 268 15.23 1.56 1.71
N TRP A 269 14.71 0.48 1.16
CA TRP A 269 13.37 0.47 0.64
C TRP A 269 12.34 0.65 1.75
N ASN A 270 12.42 -0.17 2.80
CA ASN A 270 11.46 -0.17 3.91
C ASN A 270 11.61 1.07 4.82
N ALA A 271 12.79 1.68 4.91
CA ALA A 271 13.02 2.86 5.73
C ALA A 271 12.13 4.07 5.37
N ILE A 272 11.56 4.12 4.16
CA ILE A 272 10.58 5.16 3.77
C ILE A 272 9.36 5.19 4.71
N HIS A 273 9.02 4.07 5.36
CA HIS A 273 7.89 4.00 6.29
C HIS A 273 8.11 4.79 7.58
N ARG A 274 9.34 5.23 7.88
CA ARG A 274 9.67 6.12 9.01
C ARG A 274 9.46 7.60 8.71
N TYR A 275 9.03 7.88 7.49
CA TYR A 275 8.73 9.21 6.99
C TYR A 275 7.25 9.36 6.68
N ALA A 276 6.74 10.59 6.76
CA ALA A 276 5.48 11.00 6.17
C ALA A 276 5.61 11.05 4.64
N SER A 277 4.49 11.13 3.92
CA SER A 277 4.50 11.24 2.45
C SER A 277 5.27 12.46 1.94
N LEU A 278 5.72 12.41 0.69
CA LEU A 278 6.14 13.63 0.00
C LEU A 278 4.92 14.50 -0.36
N ASP A 279 5.08 15.80 -0.14
CA ASP A 279 4.25 16.84 -0.76
C ASP A 279 4.95 17.37 -2.03
N THR A 280 4.30 18.28 -2.75
CA THR A 280 4.84 18.87 -4.00
C THR A 280 6.16 19.63 -3.85
N PHE A 281 6.58 19.96 -2.63
CA PHE A 281 7.75 20.80 -2.36
C PHE A 281 8.89 20.03 -1.69
N ARG A 282 8.68 18.75 -1.32
CA ARG A 282 9.67 17.94 -0.63
C ARG A 282 10.54 17.13 -1.61
N SER A 283 11.84 17.12 -1.31
CA SER A 283 12.84 16.27 -1.96
C SER A 283 12.81 14.84 -1.39
N ASN A 284 13.47 13.91 -2.08
CA ASN A 284 13.67 12.55 -1.58
C ASN A 284 14.29 12.58 -0.17
N GLN A 285 13.72 11.78 0.73
CA GLN A 285 14.05 11.80 2.16
C GLN A 285 15.11 10.77 2.53
N ILE A 286 15.35 9.83 1.64
CA ILE A 286 16.23 8.70 1.83
C ILE A 286 16.93 8.37 0.51
N PHE A 287 18.22 8.09 0.59
CA PHE A 287 19.04 7.67 -0.53
C PHE A 287 19.81 6.40 -0.16
N ARG A 288 20.18 5.63 -1.18
CA ARG A 288 21.10 4.50 -1.05
C ARG A 288 22.31 4.75 -1.93
N PHE A 289 23.50 4.59 -1.35
CA PHE A 289 24.77 4.72 -2.06
C PHE A 289 25.66 3.51 -1.85
N ASP A 290 26.38 3.13 -2.91
CA ASP A 290 27.40 2.10 -2.82
C ASP A 290 28.55 2.57 -1.90
N LYS A 291 29.11 1.65 -1.10
CA LYS A 291 30.23 1.96 -0.21
C LYS A 291 31.46 2.48 -0.98
N SER A 292 31.64 2.05 -2.22
CA SER A 292 32.76 2.45 -3.09
C SER A 292 32.78 3.95 -3.36
N ARG A 293 31.62 4.63 -3.34
CA ARG A 293 31.53 6.08 -3.53
C ARG A 293 32.26 6.89 -2.46
N PHE A 294 32.48 6.30 -1.30
CA PHE A 294 33.10 6.98 -0.16
C PHE A 294 34.59 6.65 0.01
N GLN A 295 35.17 5.83 -0.88
CA GLN A 295 36.58 5.42 -0.78
C GLN A 295 37.55 6.60 -0.93
N HIS A 296 37.18 7.61 -1.70
CA HIS A 296 38.00 8.80 -1.97
C HIS A 296 37.51 10.06 -1.23
N GLY A 297 36.73 9.89 -0.18
CA GLY A 297 36.06 10.99 0.53
C GLY A 297 34.60 11.16 0.10
N LEU A 298 33.98 12.27 0.50
CA LEU A 298 32.60 12.58 0.19
C LEU A 298 32.50 13.14 -1.24
N PRO A 299 31.75 12.50 -2.17
CA PRO A 299 31.56 13.06 -3.51
C PRO A 299 30.88 14.43 -3.47
N PRO A 300 31.32 15.42 -4.28
CA PRO A 300 30.78 16.79 -4.24
C PRO A 300 29.27 16.89 -4.44
N TRP A 301 28.68 16.06 -5.29
CA TRP A 301 27.23 16.08 -5.52
C TRP A 301 26.45 15.49 -4.34
N ILE A 302 27.00 14.50 -3.62
CA ILE A 302 26.42 13.97 -2.39
C ILE A 302 26.52 15.03 -1.31
N GLU A 303 27.67 15.72 -1.22
CA GLU A 303 27.84 16.87 -0.33
C GLU A 303 26.80 17.96 -0.63
N GLN A 304 26.57 18.29 -1.90
CA GLN A 304 25.55 19.25 -2.32
C GLN A 304 24.14 18.78 -1.97
N LEU A 305 23.85 17.48 -2.12
CA LEU A 305 22.57 16.89 -1.72
C LEU A 305 22.37 16.95 -0.20
N CYS A 306 23.46 16.79 0.56
CA CYS A 306 23.49 16.82 2.02
C CYS A 306 23.42 18.25 2.60
N SER A 307 24.09 19.21 1.98
CA SER A 307 24.23 20.59 2.47
C SER A 307 23.25 21.57 1.82
N GLY A 308 22.72 21.21 0.66
CA GLY A 308 22.01 22.12 -0.22
C GLY A 308 20.61 22.47 0.22
N ALA A 309 19.99 23.33 -0.59
CA ALA A 309 18.62 23.77 -0.41
C ALA A 309 17.59 22.61 -0.52
N THR A 310 18.02 21.43 -0.95
CA THR A 310 17.29 20.15 -1.00
C THR A 310 17.23 19.47 0.37
N ASN A 311 18.21 19.69 1.26
CA ASN A 311 18.15 19.31 2.66
C ASN A 311 17.57 20.43 3.56
N MET A 312 16.87 21.41 2.98
CA MET A 312 16.12 22.42 3.74
C MET A 312 14.80 21.87 4.27
N ARG A 313 14.90 20.80 5.06
CA ARG A 313 14.02 20.69 6.22
C ARG A 313 14.49 21.72 7.23
N ARG A 314 14.19 22.99 6.94
CA ARG A 314 13.96 23.95 8.01
C ARG A 314 12.85 23.29 8.82
N LEU A 315 13.27 22.71 9.94
CA LEU A 315 12.42 22.23 11.01
C LEU A 315 11.32 23.29 11.21
N ARG A 316 10.28 22.98 11.98
CA ARG A 316 9.46 24.05 12.57
C ARG A 316 10.28 24.95 13.55
N GLY A 317 11.61 25.08 13.39
CA GLY A 317 12.59 25.87 14.11
C GLY A 317 13.94 26.01 13.35
N ASN A 318 14.85 26.83 13.89
CA ASN A 318 16.16 27.18 13.31
C ASN A 318 17.27 26.10 13.50
N GLY A 319 16.93 24.80 13.53
CA GLY A 319 17.92 23.76 13.79
C GLY A 319 18.83 23.46 12.59
N ALA A 320 20.03 22.92 12.86
CA ALA A 320 20.99 22.48 11.85
C ALA A 320 20.48 21.23 11.10
N SER A 321 20.88 21.08 9.83
CA SER A 321 20.53 19.91 9.03
C SER A 321 21.09 18.63 9.67
N HIS A 322 20.26 17.59 9.82
CA HIS A 322 20.66 16.30 10.38
C HIS A 322 20.69 15.19 9.32
N ILE A 323 21.77 14.43 9.27
CA ILE A 323 21.98 13.32 8.34
C ILE A 323 22.25 12.04 9.11
N ARG A 324 21.42 11.03 8.89
CA ARG A 324 21.62 9.70 9.45
C ARG A 324 22.22 8.78 8.39
N ILE A 325 23.31 8.12 8.73
CA ILE A 325 23.94 7.11 7.91
C ILE A 325 23.64 5.75 8.50
N VAL A 326 23.06 4.85 7.71
CA VAL A 326 22.75 3.49 8.18
C VAL A 326 23.24 2.44 7.21
N SER A 327 23.52 1.25 7.72
CA SER A 327 23.81 0.07 6.92
C SER A 327 23.55 -1.19 7.72
N SER A 328 23.19 -2.26 7.03
CA SER A 328 23.14 -3.62 7.55
C SER A 328 24.49 -4.33 7.38
N SER A 329 25.20 -4.07 6.27
CA SER A 329 26.41 -4.82 5.92
C SER A 329 27.73 -4.13 6.29
N VAL A 330 27.77 -2.80 6.27
CA VAL A 330 29.00 -2.02 6.52
C VAL A 330 29.27 -1.96 8.02
N ASP A 331 30.55 -2.02 8.40
CA ASP A 331 30.94 -1.97 9.81
C ASP A 331 30.75 -0.57 10.43
N ALA A 332 30.60 -0.54 11.75
CA ALA A 332 30.30 0.68 12.49
C ALA A 332 31.43 1.73 12.42
N GLU A 333 32.69 1.31 12.27
CA GLU A 333 33.84 2.23 12.22
C GLU A 333 33.90 2.94 10.85
N GLN A 334 33.65 2.21 9.77
CA GLN A 334 33.50 2.75 8.42
C GLN A 334 32.32 3.71 8.34
N LEU A 335 31.14 3.34 8.87
CA LEU A 335 29.98 4.24 8.89
C LEU A 335 30.26 5.53 9.68
N LYS A 336 30.97 5.42 10.82
CA LYS A 336 31.40 6.58 11.61
C LYS A 336 32.38 7.46 10.83
N THR A 337 33.26 6.86 10.05
CA THR A 337 34.21 7.58 9.18
C THR A 337 33.47 8.36 8.09
N ILE A 338 32.50 7.73 7.41
CA ILE A 338 31.66 8.40 6.42
C ILE A 338 30.86 9.54 7.08
N SER A 339 30.29 9.31 8.28
CA SER A 339 29.56 10.33 9.04
C SER A 339 30.43 11.52 9.41
N ASN A 340 31.69 11.30 9.81
CA ASN A 340 32.63 12.36 10.11
C ASN A 340 33.02 13.17 8.86
N ASN A 341 33.18 12.51 7.70
CA ASN A 341 33.44 13.21 6.44
C ASN A 341 32.29 14.16 6.06
N ILE A 342 31.04 13.75 6.28
CA ILE A 342 29.86 14.61 6.07
C ILE A 342 29.82 15.78 7.08
N LYS A 343 30.17 15.56 8.35
CA LYS A 343 30.22 16.64 9.36
C LYS A 343 31.25 17.70 9.01
N ASN A 344 32.42 17.28 8.53
CA ASN A 344 33.54 18.18 8.27
C ASN A 344 33.29 19.11 7.08
N SER A 345 32.27 18.84 6.27
CA SER A 345 31.95 19.58 5.06
C SER A 345 31.01 20.79 5.31
N GLY A 346 30.52 21.00 6.54
CA GLY A 346 29.72 22.20 6.87
C GLY A 346 28.94 22.13 8.19
N HIS A 347 27.92 22.99 8.33
CA HIS A 347 27.02 23.05 9.49
C HIS A 347 25.98 21.91 9.50
N VAL A 348 26.43 20.67 9.24
CA VAL A 348 25.57 19.48 9.16
C VAL A 348 25.88 18.57 10.35
N MET A 349 24.86 18.24 11.12
CA MET A 349 24.96 17.19 12.13
C MET A 349 24.82 15.83 11.43
N SER A 350 25.67 14.86 11.77
CA SER A 350 25.53 13.50 11.27
C SER A 350 25.59 12.44 12.37
N SER A 351 24.84 11.37 12.19
CA SER A 351 24.85 10.16 13.03
C SER A 351 25.05 8.94 12.15
N SER A 352 25.58 7.86 12.73
CA SER A 352 25.82 6.60 12.03
C SER A 352 25.38 5.42 12.89
N ASP A 353 24.58 4.52 12.33
CA ASP A 353 24.10 3.32 13.04
C ASP A 353 24.16 2.08 12.14
N LYS A 354 24.50 0.94 12.73
CA LYS A 354 24.29 -0.36 12.10
C LYS A 354 22.85 -0.81 12.38
N MET A 355 22.11 -1.20 11.33
CA MET A 355 20.69 -1.53 11.43
C MET A 355 20.34 -2.66 10.46
N ALA A 356 19.68 -3.71 10.94
CA ALA A 356 19.13 -4.73 10.05
C ALA A 356 17.88 -4.20 9.34
N ALA A 357 17.60 -4.66 8.13
CA ALA A 357 16.41 -4.27 7.38
C ALA A 357 15.09 -4.46 8.17
N PRO A 358 14.89 -5.60 8.85
CA PRO A 358 13.94 -5.77 9.93
C PRO A 358 13.67 -4.64 10.92
N ASP A 359 14.73 -4.00 11.41
CA ASP A 359 14.70 -3.19 12.62
C ASP A 359 14.11 -1.81 12.33
N VAL A 360 13.94 -1.48 11.05
CA VAL A 360 13.14 -0.33 10.60
C VAL A 360 11.76 -0.33 11.25
N PHE A 361 11.18 -1.50 11.52
CA PHE A 361 9.85 -1.62 12.09
C PHE A 361 9.85 -1.84 13.62
N GLU A 362 11.01 -1.86 14.28
CA GLU A 362 11.16 -2.06 15.73
C GLU A 362 10.17 -1.24 16.59
N PRO A 363 9.81 0.03 16.28
CA PRO A 363 8.78 0.77 17.03
C PRO A 363 7.46 0.02 17.21
N LEU A 364 7.06 -0.80 16.23
CA LEU A 364 5.81 -1.56 16.27
C LEU A 364 5.85 -2.69 17.31
N SER A 365 7.04 -3.13 17.73
CA SER A 365 7.20 -4.10 18.81
C SER A 365 6.97 -3.47 20.19
N LYS A 366 7.37 -2.20 20.36
CA LYS A 366 7.29 -1.46 21.64
C LYS A 366 5.89 -0.97 21.95
N THR A 367 5.13 -0.62 20.91
CA THR A 367 3.77 -0.13 21.04
C THR A 367 2.91 -0.91 20.07
N ASN A 368 2.03 -1.78 20.58
CA ASN A 368 0.93 -2.26 19.73
C ASN A 368 -0.08 -1.10 19.59
N PRO A 369 -0.26 -0.53 18.39
CA PRO A 369 -1.22 0.55 18.17
C PRO A 369 -2.58 0.21 18.75
N ARG A 370 -3.06 -1.02 18.52
CA ARG A 370 -4.41 -1.45 18.89
C ARG A 370 -4.66 -1.41 20.39
N THR A 371 -3.65 -1.61 21.22
CA THR A 371 -3.83 -1.59 22.68
C THR A 371 -3.91 -0.17 23.22
N LYS A 372 -3.10 0.77 22.69
CA LYS A 372 -3.21 2.20 23.05
C LYS A 372 -4.56 2.79 22.62
N TYR A 373 -5.16 2.29 21.53
CA TYR A 373 -6.35 2.89 20.92
C TYR A 373 -7.69 2.32 21.39
N ARG A 374 -7.71 1.23 22.17
CA ARG A 374 -8.96 0.67 22.73
C ARG A 374 -9.71 1.62 23.67
N HIS A 375 -9.11 2.73 24.09
CA HIS A 375 -9.68 3.66 25.07
C HIS A 375 -10.00 5.06 24.51
N SER A 376 -9.67 5.35 23.25
CA SER A 376 -10.07 6.60 22.60
C SER A 376 -11.32 6.38 21.76
N HIS A 377 -12.43 7.06 22.09
CA HIS A 377 -13.64 7.11 21.23
C HIS A 377 -13.36 7.64 19.82
N PHE A 378 -12.19 8.23 19.59
CA PHE A 378 -11.65 8.55 18.28
C PHE A 378 -10.76 7.40 17.80
N LEU A 379 -11.22 6.66 16.79
CA LEU A 379 -10.38 5.74 16.03
C LEU A 379 -9.31 6.57 15.34
N TRP A 380 -8.12 6.66 15.95
CA TRP A 380 -7.00 7.37 15.36
C TRP A 380 -6.65 6.71 14.02
N GLN A 381 -6.44 7.51 12.99
CA GLN A 381 -6.25 6.95 11.68
C GLN A 381 -4.83 6.36 11.60
N ALA A 382 -4.70 5.02 11.57
CA ALA A 382 -3.44 4.33 11.26
C ALA A 382 -2.74 4.92 10.01
N TRP A 383 -3.56 5.39 9.08
CA TRP A 383 -3.16 6.07 7.87
C TRP A 383 -3.47 7.54 7.94
N SER A 384 -2.44 8.36 7.73
CA SER A 384 -2.59 9.81 7.61
C SER A 384 -2.33 10.26 6.19
N TRP A 385 -3.03 11.32 5.80
CA TRP A 385 -2.84 12.02 4.54
C TRP A 385 -2.27 13.39 4.85
N GLN A 386 -1.20 13.80 4.16
CA GLN A 386 -0.73 15.18 4.29
C GLN A 386 -1.70 16.19 3.66
N HIS A 387 -2.49 15.74 2.68
CA HIS A 387 -3.44 16.57 1.95
C HIS A 387 -4.87 16.06 2.14
N TYR A 388 -5.84 16.92 1.80
CA TYR A 388 -7.25 16.57 1.88
C TYR A 388 -7.57 15.34 1.01
N ARG A 389 -8.14 14.31 1.62
CA ARG A 389 -8.61 13.12 0.93
C ARG A 389 -9.86 13.48 0.13
N ASN A 390 -9.85 13.26 -1.19
CA ASN A 390 -11.09 13.42 -1.96
C ASN A 390 -12.13 12.43 -1.41
N THR A 391 -13.37 12.88 -1.21
CA THR A 391 -14.42 12.04 -0.65
C THR A 391 -15.74 12.44 -1.26
N ALA A 392 -16.40 11.52 -1.96
CA ALA A 392 -17.77 11.71 -2.38
C ALA A 392 -18.73 11.07 -1.36
N THR A 393 -19.92 11.63 -1.26
CA THR A 393 -21.00 11.08 -0.42
C THR A 393 -22.21 10.81 -1.31
N VAL A 394 -22.71 9.59 -1.25
CA VAL A 394 -23.91 9.17 -2.00
C VAL A 394 -25.00 8.70 -1.06
N ARG A 395 -26.23 8.76 -1.54
CA ARG A 395 -27.41 8.29 -0.81
C ARG A 395 -27.55 6.79 -1.01
N ILE A 396 -28.10 6.13 0.01
CA ILE A 396 -28.50 4.73 -0.05
C ILE A 396 -30.00 4.69 -0.30
N GLU A 397 -30.42 4.05 -1.39
CA GLU A 397 -31.81 3.94 -1.81
C GLU A 397 -32.16 2.46 -1.97
N GLN A 398 -33.21 1.98 -1.29
CA GLN A 398 -33.64 0.57 -1.36
C GLN A 398 -32.54 -0.46 -1.05
N ASN A 399 -31.62 -0.13 -0.13
CA ASN A 399 -30.39 -0.90 0.18
C ASN A 399 -29.39 -0.99 -0.99
N GLU A 400 -29.54 -0.18 -2.02
CA GLU A 400 -28.61 -0.05 -3.13
C GLU A 400 -27.79 1.24 -3.00
N VAL A 401 -26.56 1.19 -3.51
CA VAL A 401 -25.64 2.32 -3.59
C VAL A 401 -25.09 2.39 -5.00
N ASP A 402 -25.49 3.42 -5.76
CA ASP A 402 -24.88 3.74 -7.04
C ASP A 402 -23.56 4.49 -6.79
N LEU A 403 -22.43 3.86 -7.10
CA LEU A 403 -21.13 4.42 -6.78
C LEU A 403 -20.65 5.42 -7.83
N PRO A 404 -20.32 6.67 -7.43
CA PRO A 404 -19.78 7.64 -8.35
C PRO A 404 -18.31 7.32 -8.64
N CYS A 405 -17.81 7.78 -9.79
CA CYS A 405 -16.37 7.79 -10.05
C CYS A 405 -15.70 8.84 -9.16
N THR A 406 -15.07 8.43 -8.06
CA THR A 406 -14.35 9.36 -7.18
C THR A 406 -12.86 9.30 -7.49
N LYS A 407 -12.39 10.26 -8.28
CA LYS A 407 -10.98 10.30 -8.72
C LYS A 407 -10.04 10.72 -7.59
N PRO A 408 -8.80 10.21 -7.55
CA PRO A 408 -7.74 10.76 -6.72
C PRO A 408 -7.60 12.26 -6.96
N LYS A 409 -7.42 13.03 -5.89
CA LYS A 409 -7.42 14.50 -5.93
C LYS A 409 -6.50 15.08 -7.02
N HIS A 410 -5.30 14.52 -7.16
CA HIS A 410 -4.30 14.99 -8.14
C HIS A 410 -4.67 14.70 -9.61
N THR A 411 -5.74 13.94 -9.86
CA THR A 411 -6.25 13.62 -11.19
C THR A 411 -7.65 14.19 -11.46
N GLU A 412 -8.31 14.72 -10.43
CA GLU A 412 -9.73 15.08 -10.47
C GLU A 412 -10.03 16.19 -11.49
N GLU A 413 -9.20 17.23 -11.49
CA GLU A 413 -9.38 18.43 -12.32
C GLU A 413 -8.83 18.29 -13.75
N PHE A 414 -8.25 17.13 -14.09
CA PHE A 414 -7.55 16.92 -15.36
C PHE A 414 -8.34 16.01 -16.31
N PRO A 415 -8.25 16.26 -17.63
CA PRO A 415 -8.89 15.39 -18.62
C PRO A 415 -8.30 13.98 -18.59
N LEU A 416 -9.05 13.02 -19.10
CA LEU A 416 -8.53 11.65 -19.27
C LEU A 416 -7.43 11.65 -20.33
N SER A 417 -6.27 11.17 -19.93
CA SER A 417 -5.07 11.07 -20.75
C SER A 417 -4.30 9.81 -20.33
N PRO A 418 -3.33 9.35 -21.13
CA PRO A 418 -2.46 8.25 -20.72
C PRO A 418 -1.79 8.43 -19.36
N VAL A 419 -1.61 9.67 -18.88
CA VAL A 419 -1.01 10.00 -17.57
C VAL A 419 -2.03 9.92 -16.43
N THR A 420 -3.30 10.24 -16.69
CA THR A 420 -4.37 10.35 -15.67
C THR A 420 -5.31 9.16 -15.61
N VAL A 421 -5.11 8.16 -16.47
CA VAL A 421 -5.90 6.92 -16.53
C VAL A 421 -5.19 5.79 -15.78
N GLY A 422 -5.97 4.90 -15.18
CA GLY A 422 -5.54 3.73 -14.43
C GLY A 422 -6.41 3.50 -13.21
N ALA A 423 -6.36 2.29 -12.69
CA ALA A 423 -7.17 1.84 -11.58
C ALA A 423 -6.58 2.24 -10.21
N TRP A 424 -7.45 2.49 -9.25
CA TRP A 424 -7.13 2.71 -7.85
C TRP A 424 -8.14 1.97 -6.98
N PHE A 425 -7.93 2.01 -5.66
CA PHE A 425 -8.86 1.45 -4.70
C PHE A 425 -9.71 2.54 -4.06
N CYS A 426 -10.96 2.22 -3.75
CA CYS A 426 -11.91 3.09 -3.08
C CYS A 426 -12.35 2.45 -1.77
N ASP A 427 -12.09 3.11 -0.65
CA ASP A 427 -12.65 2.71 0.63
C ASP A 427 -14.06 3.28 0.79
N LEU A 428 -14.97 2.46 1.30
CA LEU A 428 -16.40 2.70 1.41
C LEU A 428 -16.83 2.59 2.87
N SER A 429 -17.26 3.72 3.44
CA SER A 429 -17.92 3.77 4.74
C SER A 429 -19.43 3.87 4.52
N ILE A 430 -20.14 2.78 4.79
CA ILE A 430 -21.58 2.64 4.52
C ILE A 430 -22.36 2.77 5.83
N GLU A 431 -23.30 3.71 5.90
CA GLU A 431 -24.24 3.82 7.03
C GLU A 431 -25.25 2.67 7.00
N ARG A 432 -25.61 2.14 8.17
CA ARG A 432 -26.62 1.08 8.27
C ARG A 432 -28.00 1.65 8.01
N THR A 433 -28.80 0.94 7.21
CA THR A 433 -30.22 1.24 7.02
C THR A 433 -30.99 0.94 8.31
N GLU A 434 -30.82 -0.26 8.84
CA GLU A 434 -31.29 -0.66 10.16
C GLU A 434 -30.30 -0.25 11.25
N ASP A 435 -30.62 0.83 11.97
CA ASP A 435 -29.80 1.34 13.05
C ASP A 435 -30.36 0.95 14.42
N HIS A 436 -29.58 0.20 15.18
CA HIS A 436 -29.91 -0.21 16.56
C HIS A 436 -29.28 0.72 17.62
N SER A 437 -28.80 1.90 17.21
CA SER A 437 -28.29 2.92 18.14
C SER A 437 -29.38 3.36 19.12
N ARG A 438 -29.02 3.45 20.40
CA ARG A 438 -29.89 4.05 21.43
C ARG A 438 -29.96 5.58 21.33
N PHE A 439 -29.09 6.19 20.52
CA PHE A 439 -28.96 7.62 20.38
C PHE A 439 -29.39 8.09 18.99
N SER A 440 -30.32 9.04 18.92
CA SER A 440 -30.90 9.53 17.66
C SER A 440 -29.92 10.33 16.78
N ASN A 441 -28.80 10.78 17.34
CA ASN A 441 -27.75 11.53 16.65
C ASN A 441 -26.55 10.67 16.21
N ILE A 442 -26.55 9.38 16.54
CA ILE A 442 -25.50 8.44 16.16
C ILE A 442 -26.09 7.48 15.15
N ILE A 443 -25.52 7.45 13.94
CA ILE A 443 -25.85 6.48 12.91
C ILE A 443 -24.75 5.42 12.88
N HIS A 444 -25.09 4.17 13.16
CA HIS A 444 -24.13 3.08 13.02
C HIS A 444 -23.75 2.85 11.56
N ARG A 445 -22.53 2.35 11.37
CA ARG A 445 -21.98 2.00 10.06
C ARG A 445 -21.82 0.49 9.97
N TRP A 446 -21.84 -0.03 8.74
CA TRP A 446 -21.39 -1.38 8.49
C TRP A 446 -19.91 -1.50 8.87
N MET A 447 -19.60 -2.55 9.62
CA MET A 447 -18.23 -3.00 9.85
C MET A 447 -18.12 -4.42 9.32
N PHE A 448 -17.17 -4.66 8.43
CA PHE A 448 -16.90 -5.95 7.80
C PHE A 448 -15.63 -6.56 8.42
N PRO A 449 -15.73 -7.44 9.44
CA PRO A 449 -14.56 -8.02 10.05
C PRO A 449 -13.88 -8.97 9.06
N ARG A 450 -12.57 -8.79 8.86
CA ARG A 450 -11.74 -9.62 7.96
C ARG A 450 -12.01 -11.12 8.14
N ARG A 451 -11.85 -11.62 9.37
CA ARG A 451 -11.98 -13.04 9.73
C ARG A 451 -13.35 -13.67 9.47
N LEU A 452 -14.42 -12.88 9.46
CA LEU A 452 -15.77 -13.38 9.21
C LEU A 452 -16.13 -13.33 7.72
N ALA A 453 -15.36 -12.60 6.90
CA ALA A 453 -15.65 -12.42 5.48
C ALA A 453 -17.10 -11.95 5.18
N LEU A 454 -17.71 -11.15 6.07
CA LEU A 454 -19.09 -10.63 5.87
C LEU A 454 -19.27 -9.85 4.55
N HIS A 455 -18.18 -9.26 4.05
CA HIS A 455 -18.18 -8.54 2.77
C HIS A 455 -18.61 -9.40 1.59
N ASN A 456 -18.47 -10.73 1.66
CA ASN A 456 -18.92 -11.65 0.61
C ASN A 456 -20.44 -11.61 0.37
N ALA A 457 -21.22 -11.13 1.34
CA ALA A 457 -22.66 -11.00 1.19
C ALA A 457 -23.10 -9.75 0.42
N ILE A 458 -22.17 -8.83 0.17
CA ILE A 458 -22.42 -7.66 -0.65
C ILE A 458 -22.43 -8.08 -2.11
N GLU A 459 -23.45 -7.69 -2.86
CA GLU A 459 -23.52 -7.93 -4.30
C GLU A 459 -23.06 -6.67 -5.05
N VAL A 460 -22.28 -6.87 -6.11
CA VAL A 460 -21.83 -5.79 -6.98
C VAL A 460 -22.34 -6.05 -8.39
N GLU A 461 -23.18 -5.16 -8.88
CA GLU A 461 -23.68 -5.17 -10.26
C GLU A 461 -22.94 -4.13 -11.10
N ASN A 462 -22.97 -4.30 -12.43
CA ASN A 462 -22.54 -3.30 -13.40
C ASN A 462 -21.06 -2.85 -13.32
N HIS A 463 -20.17 -3.66 -12.76
CA HIS A 463 -18.74 -3.32 -12.68
C HIS A 463 -17.95 -3.78 -13.91
N GLY A 464 -16.97 -2.95 -14.32
CA GLY A 464 -15.98 -3.28 -15.34
C GLY A 464 -16.44 -3.00 -16.78
N GLN A 465 -15.51 -3.17 -17.74
CA GLN A 465 -15.83 -3.20 -19.17
C GLN A 465 -16.36 -4.59 -19.56
N ARG A 466 -17.18 -4.68 -20.62
CA ARG A 466 -17.76 -5.96 -21.13
C ARG A 466 -16.71 -7.07 -21.41
N HIS A 467 -15.42 -6.74 -21.48
CA HIS A 467 -14.31 -7.66 -21.75
C HIS A 467 -13.25 -7.73 -20.65
N MET A 468 -13.50 -7.18 -19.45
CA MET A 468 -12.54 -7.27 -18.35
C MET A 468 -12.54 -8.66 -17.70
N ALA A 469 -11.36 -9.24 -17.53
CA ALA A 469 -11.13 -10.47 -16.78
C ALA A 469 -11.19 -10.27 -15.25
N LEU A 470 -11.07 -9.03 -14.77
CA LEU A 470 -11.14 -8.71 -13.34
C LEU A 470 -12.60 -8.51 -12.92
N ARG A 471 -13.12 -9.43 -12.10
CA ARG A 471 -14.37 -9.19 -11.36
C ARG A 471 -14.09 -8.15 -10.26
N PRO A 472 -15.07 -7.30 -9.89
CA PRO A 472 -14.97 -6.48 -8.68
C PRO A 472 -14.90 -7.38 -7.45
N THR A 473 -13.71 -7.76 -7.02
CA THR A 473 -13.55 -8.46 -5.76
C THR A 473 -13.53 -7.41 -4.65
N LEU A 474 -14.52 -7.50 -3.78
CA LEU A 474 -14.61 -6.69 -2.58
C LEU A 474 -13.68 -7.25 -1.53
N ARG A 475 -13.12 -6.38 -0.68
CA ARG A 475 -12.45 -6.83 0.54
C ARG A 475 -12.75 -5.88 1.71
N PRO A 476 -12.62 -6.33 2.95
CA PRO A 476 -12.68 -5.47 4.11
C PRO A 476 -11.31 -4.85 4.39
N THR A 477 -11.27 -3.55 4.67
CA THR A 477 -10.08 -2.87 5.16
C THR A 477 -9.75 -3.28 6.60
N GLU A 478 -8.60 -2.83 7.11
CA GLU A 478 -8.21 -3.01 8.53
C GLU A 478 -9.27 -2.55 9.52
N ARG A 479 -10.04 -1.53 9.15
CA ARG A 479 -11.09 -0.94 9.99
C ARG A 479 -12.47 -1.54 9.76
N GLY A 480 -12.55 -2.52 8.86
CA GLY A 480 -13.82 -3.10 8.44
C GLY A 480 -14.66 -2.19 7.55
N GLU A 481 -14.04 -1.21 6.88
CA GLU A 481 -14.70 -0.54 5.74
C GLU A 481 -14.67 -1.48 4.53
N LEU A 482 -15.60 -1.32 3.59
CA LEU A 482 -15.58 -2.10 2.36
C LEU A 482 -14.61 -1.44 1.36
N CYS A 483 -13.92 -2.21 0.54
CA CYS A 483 -12.98 -1.70 -0.43
C CYS A 483 -13.22 -2.32 -1.80
N LEU A 484 -13.18 -1.51 -2.87
CA LEU A 484 -13.31 -1.97 -4.25
C LEU A 484 -12.31 -1.28 -5.18
N TRP A 485 -12.09 -1.90 -6.34
CA TRP A 485 -11.38 -1.27 -7.47
C TRP A 485 -12.27 -0.27 -8.19
N ASP A 486 -11.68 0.85 -8.61
CA ASP A 486 -12.30 1.84 -9.48
C ASP A 486 -11.30 2.36 -10.52
N ASP A 487 -11.81 2.78 -11.68
CA ASP A 487 -11.08 3.36 -12.81
C ASP A 487 -12.07 4.25 -13.55
N PRO A 488 -11.67 5.43 -14.08
CA PRO A 488 -12.62 6.37 -14.66
C PRO A 488 -13.27 5.87 -15.96
N GLN A 489 -12.72 4.82 -16.59
CA GLN A 489 -13.20 4.24 -17.83
C GLN A 489 -14.17 3.06 -17.60
N TRP A 490 -14.36 2.59 -16.37
CA TRP A 490 -15.24 1.46 -16.09
C TRP A 490 -16.70 1.88 -15.98
N ARG A 491 -17.60 0.91 -16.18
CA ARG A 491 -19.01 1.10 -15.85
C ARG A 491 -19.16 1.25 -14.33
N ARG A 492 -20.04 2.16 -13.92
CA ARG A 492 -20.26 2.48 -12.51
C ARG A 492 -20.91 1.30 -11.79
N PRO A 493 -20.31 0.82 -10.68
CA PRO A 493 -20.86 -0.30 -9.95
C PRO A 493 -22.05 0.13 -9.08
N VAL A 494 -23.06 -0.75 -9.03
CA VAL A 494 -24.15 -0.65 -8.05
C VAL A 494 -23.90 -1.70 -6.98
N ILE A 495 -23.86 -1.28 -5.73
CA ILE A 495 -23.68 -2.17 -4.59
C ILE A 495 -25.01 -2.43 -3.93
N ARG A 496 -25.38 -3.70 -3.73
CA ARG A 496 -26.50 -4.10 -2.88
C ARG A 496 -26.04 -4.49 -1.49
N ILE A 497 -26.60 -3.84 -0.49
CA ILE A 497 -26.32 -4.09 0.92
C ILE A 497 -27.28 -5.19 1.40
N PRO A 498 -26.77 -6.31 1.94
CA PRO A 498 -27.60 -7.39 2.45
C PRO A 498 -28.26 -6.99 3.76
N GLN A 499 -29.30 -7.75 4.12
CA GLN A 499 -29.80 -7.73 5.51
C GLN A 499 -28.78 -8.38 6.44
N ASP A 500 -28.74 -7.94 7.70
CA ASP A 500 -27.82 -8.46 8.72
C ASP A 500 -27.82 -10.00 8.76
N ILE A 501 -29.01 -10.59 8.84
CA ILE A 501 -29.17 -12.04 8.94
C ILE A 501 -28.59 -12.80 7.73
N ASP A 502 -28.72 -12.23 6.53
CA ASP A 502 -28.22 -12.83 5.29
C ASP A 502 -26.70 -12.74 5.21
N ALA A 503 -26.15 -11.60 5.65
CA ALA A 503 -24.72 -11.40 5.73
C ALA A 503 -24.04 -12.44 6.64
N PHE A 504 -24.56 -12.61 7.86
CA PHE A 504 -24.04 -13.60 8.80
C PHE A 504 -24.25 -15.04 8.35
N CYS A 505 -25.42 -15.37 7.78
CA CYS A 505 -25.65 -16.71 7.22
C CYS A 505 -24.63 -17.04 6.13
N ARG A 506 -24.38 -16.10 5.21
CA ARG A 506 -23.42 -16.31 4.12
C ARG A 506 -21.98 -16.40 4.64
N ALA A 507 -21.57 -15.55 5.57
CA ALA A 507 -20.26 -15.61 6.19
C ALA A 507 -19.98 -16.95 6.91
N LEU A 508 -20.97 -17.50 7.59
CA LEU A 508 -20.84 -18.77 8.31
C LEU A 508 -20.82 -19.98 7.37
N ARG A 509 -21.54 -19.90 6.25
CA ARG A 509 -21.59 -20.97 5.26
C ARG A 509 -20.39 -20.98 4.35
N MET A 510 -19.90 -19.85 3.88
CA MET A 510 -18.86 -19.83 2.84
C MET A 510 -17.48 -20.16 3.41
N GLN A 511 -16.65 -20.81 2.60
CA GLN A 511 -15.21 -20.82 2.87
C GLN A 511 -14.68 -19.38 2.85
N HIS A 512 -13.63 -19.12 3.64
CA HIS A 512 -13.06 -17.79 3.70
C HIS A 512 -12.30 -17.48 2.39
N PRO A 513 -12.45 -16.27 1.82
CA PRO A 513 -11.74 -15.86 0.62
C PRO A 513 -10.23 -16.07 0.72
N ASN A 514 -9.63 -16.43 -0.40
CA ASN A 514 -8.20 -16.65 -0.58
C ASN A 514 -7.60 -17.74 0.31
N THR A 515 -8.41 -18.65 0.88
CA THR A 515 -7.88 -19.81 1.62
C THR A 515 -7.64 -21.00 0.68
N LYS A 516 -6.76 -21.92 1.09
CA LYS A 516 -6.58 -23.20 0.39
C LYS A 516 -7.87 -24.02 0.38
N ALA A 517 -8.69 -23.90 1.42
CA ALA A 517 -9.99 -24.55 1.50
C ALA A 517 -10.96 -24.04 0.43
N GLU A 518 -11.06 -22.72 0.22
CA GLU A 518 -11.86 -22.13 -0.86
C GLU A 518 -11.38 -22.61 -2.23
N TYR A 519 -10.06 -22.57 -2.49
CA TYR A 519 -9.49 -23.05 -3.74
C TYR A 519 -9.84 -24.53 -4.00
N LYS A 520 -9.65 -25.40 -3.00
CA LYS A 520 -9.99 -26.83 -3.09
C LYS A 520 -11.49 -27.05 -3.32
N SER A 521 -12.35 -26.24 -2.68
CA SER A 521 -13.80 -26.25 -2.87
C SER A 521 -14.21 -25.94 -4.31
N HIS A 522 -13.65 -24.89 -4.91
CA HIS A 522 -13.93 -24.54 -6.31
C HIS A 522 -13.50 -25.62 -7.32
N HIS A 523 -12.54 -26.46 -6.96
CA HIS A 523 -12.09 -27.59 -7.77
C HIS A 523 -12.78 -28.92 -7.39
N GLY A 524 -13.89 -28.87 -6.63
CA GLY A 524 -14.69 -30.03 -6.24
C GLY A 524 -14.00 -30.98 -5.25
N LYS A 525 -12.89 -30.56 -4.62
CA LYS A 525 -12.14 -31.39 -3.67
C LYS A 525 -12.63 -31.25 -2.22
N LEU A 526 -13.42 -30.21 -1.92
CA LEU A 526 -14.03 -29.97 -0.61
C LEU A 526 -15.48 -29.47 -0.79
N PRO A 527 -16.34 -29.63 0.23
CA PRO A 527 -17.65 -29.00 0.24
C PRO A 527 -17.55 -27.48 0.11
N TYR A 528 -18.48 -26.90 -0.65
CA TYR A 528 -18.56 -25.45 -0.84
C TYR A 528 -18.88 -24.71 0.46
N ALA A 529 -19.64 -25.37 1.35
CA ALA A 529 -19.97 -24.84 2.66
C ALA A 529 -18.95 -25.26 3.73
N ARG A 530 -18.51 -24.28 4.54
CA ARG A 530 -17.70 -24.47 5.76
C ARG A 530 -18.50 -25.12 6.89
N ILE A 531 -19.75 -24.70 7.06
CA ILE A 531 -20.69 -25.25 8.03
C ILE A 531 -21.85 -25.82 7.24
N ASP A 532 -22.06 -27.12 7.37
CA ASP A 532 -23.15 -27.85 6.76
C ASP A 532 -23.88 -28.68 7.83
N SER A 533 -25.12 -29.09 7.55
CA SER A 533 -25.92 -29.95 8.43
C SER A 533 -26.13 -29.41 9.85
N VAL A 534 -26.48 -28.11 9.97
CA VAL A 534 -26.81 -27.50 11.28
C VAL A 534 -28.13 -28.08 11.79
N THR A 535 -28.10 -28.68 12.98
CA THR A 535 -29.28 -29.24 13.66
C THR A 535 -29.34 -28.75 15.11
N VAL A 536 -30.53 -28.78 15.71
CA VAL A 536 -30.70 -28.46 17.13
C VAL A 536 -30.24 -29.65 17.97
N SER A 537 -29.27 -29.44 18.86
CA SER A 537 -28.74 -30.47 19.76
C SER A 537 -29.83 -31.04 20.68
N ASP A 538 -29.91 -32.37 20.78
CA ASP A 538 -30.79 -33.10 21.68
C ASP A 538 -30.17 -33.21 23.08
N LYS A 539 -30.33 -32.12 23.85
CA LYS A 539 -30.03 -31.94 25.29
C LYS A 539 -29.10 -32.98 25.95
N GLY A 540 -27.85 -32.56 26.19
CA GLY A 540 -26.98 -33.10 27.23
C GLY A 540 -25.52 -33.29 26.81
N ARG A 541 -25.28 -33.70 25.56
CA ARG A 541 -23.93 -34.00 25.06
C ARG A 541 -23.01 -32.79 25.00
N ASP A 542 -23.54 -31.62 24.63
CA ASP A 542 -22.71 -30.45 24.31
C ASP A 542 -22.61 -29.44 25.46
N LEU A 543 -23.27 -29.68 26.60
CA LEU A 543 -23.27 -28.75 27.73
C LEU A 543 -21.85 -28.46 28.23
N LEU A 544 -21.00 -29.49 28.30
CA LEU A 544 -19.59 -29.33 28.69
C LEU A 544 -18.79 -28.52 27.67
N GLY A 545 -19.09 -28.66 26.38
CA GLY A 545 -18.48 -27.87 25.32
C GLY A 545 -18.87 -26.39 25.42
N VAL A 546 -20.17 -26.12 25.64
CA VAL A 546 -20.70 -24.77 25.86
C VAL A 546 -20.07 -24.15 27.11
N LEU A 547 -20.02 -24.86 28.23
CA LEU A 547 -19.39 -24.37 29.46
C LEU A 547 -17.89 -24.12 29.29
N LYS A 548 -17.18 -24.96 28.52
CA LYS A 548 -15.75 -24.76 28.22
C LYS A 548 -15.53 -23.53 27.34
N PHE A 549 -16.45 -23.22 26.42
CA PHE A 549 -16.31 -22.10 25.49
C PHE A 549 -16.67 -20.76 26.13
N PHE A 550 -17.74 -20.72 26.93
CA PHE A 550 -18.24 -19.50 27.58
C PHE A 550 -17.76 -19.33 29.03
N GLY A 551 -17.01 -20.29 29.57
CA GLY A 551 -16.50 -20.27 30.95
C GLY A 551 -17.57 -20.53 32.03
N ASN A 552 -18.79 -20.02 31.85
CA ASN A 552 -19.90 -20.24 32.78
C ASN A 552 -21.27 -20.30 32.06
N LEU A 553 -22.26 -20.86 32.77
CA LEU A 553 -23.61 -21.06 32.23
C LEU A 553 -24.36 -19.75 31.99
N HIS A 554 -24.10 -18.72 32.79
CA HIS A 554 -24.78 -17.44 32.67
C HIS A 554 -24.42 -16.74 31.35
N GLU A 555 -23.14 -16.62 31.03
CA GLU A 555 -22.65 -16.09 29.75
C GLU A 555 -23.16 -16.91 28.56
N ALA A 556 -23.12 -18.24 28.68
CA ALA A 556 -23.66 -19.14 27.67
C ALA A 556 -25.15 -18.89 27.41
N ILE A 557 -25.97 -18.78 28.47
CA ILE A 557 -27.40 -18.49 28.33
C ILE A 557 -27.60 -17.10 27.71
N CYS A 558 -26.99 -16.06 28.26
CA CYS A 558 -27.13 -14.70 27.74
C CYS A 558 -26.77 -14.59 26.26
N PHE A 559 -25.73 -15.31 25.82
CA PHE A 559 -25.35 -15.36 24.42
C PHE A 559 -26.30 -16.22 23.59
N LEU A 560 -26.50 -17.49 23.94
CA LEU A 560 -27.26 -18.46 23.13
C LEU A 560 -28.76 -18.15 23.08
N THR A 561 -29.34 -17.51 24.10
CA THR A 561 -30.74 -17.10 24.09
C THR A 561 -30.95 -15.71 23.52
N ASN A 562 -29.91 -15.07 22.95
CA ASN A 562 -30.06 -13.82 22.26
C ASN A 562 -31.02 -14.01 21.06
N PRO A 563 -32.13 -13.25 20.96
CA PRO A 563 -33.13 -13.44 19.91
C PRO A 563 -32.55 -13.37 18.49
N TYR A 564 -31.55 -12.53 18.26
CA TYR A 564 -30.88 -12.42 16.97
C TYR A 564 -30.09 -13.69 16.65
N LEU A 565 -29.37 -14.25 17.62
CA LEU A 565 -28.61 -15.49 17.42
C LEU A 565 -29.53 -16.69 17.22
N LEU A 566 -30.65 -16.76 17.93
CA LEU A 566 -31.67 -17.79 17.71
C LEU A 566 -32.27 -17.69 16.30
N LEU A 567 -32.56 -16.48 15.83
CA LEU A 567 -33.02 -16.26 14.45
C LEU A 567 -31.96 -16.69 13.42
N LEU A 568 -30.69 -16.36 13.66
CA LEU A 568 -29.56 -16.76 12.82
C LEU A 568 -29.42 -18.27 12.75
N ILE A 569 -29.44 -18.96 13.88
CA ILE A 569 -29.36 -20.42 13.96
C ILE A 569 -30.55 -21.05 13.22
N SER A 570 -31.76 -20.54 13.44
CA SER A 570 -32.97 -21.02 12.74
C SER A 570 -32.87 -20.88 11.21
N LYS A 571 -32.35 -19.76 10.71
CA LYS A 571 -32.11 -19.54 9.28
C LYS A 571 -30.99 -20.43 8.75
N LEU A 572 -29.98 -20.74 9.57
CA LEU A 572 -28.93 -21.68 9.21
C LEU A 572 -29.48 -23.09 8.99
N ILE A 573 -30.38 -23.56 9.87
CA ILE A 573 -31.03 -24.88 9.80
C ILE A 573 -31.96 -25.00 8.59
N THR A 574 -32.81 -24.00 8.35
CA THR A 574 -33.91 -24.10 7.36
C THR A 574 -33.42 -24.25 5.90
N VAL A 575 -32.25 -23.72 5.55
CA VAL A 575 -31.77 -23.74 4.15
C VAL A 575 -31.03 -25.05 3.81
N THR A 576 -30.72 -25.90 4.79
CA THR A 576 -30.01 -27.17 4.54
C THR A 576 -30.92 -28.28 3.97
N VAL A 577 -32.17 -27.96 3.63
CA VAL A 577 -33.20 -28.94 3.19
C VAL A 577 -33.40 -28.95 1.66
N TYR A 578 -32.48 -28.40 0.86
CA TYR A 578 -32.57 -28.39 -0.60
C TYR A 578 -31.40 -29.08 -1.30
#